data_AF-A0A412N5G8-F1
#
_entry.id   AF-A0A412N5G8-F1
#
_cell.length_a   1.000
_cell.length_b   1.000
_cell.length_c   1.000
_cell.angle_alpha   90.00
_cell.angle_beta   90.00
_cell.angle_gamma   90.00
#
_symmetry.space_group_name_H-M   'P 1'
#
loop_
_entity.id
_entity.type
_entity.pdbx_description
1 polymer ?
#
loop_
_entity_poly.entity_id
_entity_poly.type
_entity_poly.pdbx_seq_one_letter_code
_entity_poly.pdbx_strand_id
1 'polypeptide(L)'
;MTSPFIRASGLIPFDELSEYVSDMVYCLHYYREDWPTLRTALQLYCDGHDDYADKVLSEFERKLLGEDNRHFSLLSRIARMSWLGLPMIAGSDAHERAVECEKLVSGLEAEALSGLAGYYLKTNMTAKSLLAEINEVLDSVAESYPVLLNGFTFLMAGDAYDLEKYGTFCCTPSDIEKLYCREYELIGSLLVLLIGLDNIECNGAFDVMPKGVDLGAKSFDKLSVAPKAKRFNAVGTGSFTGLIKQCWNPVLRNAFSHNRTDFDCATQFIRTLREDGTNDSRGNTYLLEMVRDCILMAREIMVFRSVLFHFIGSGLW
;
A
#
# COMPACT_ATOMS: atom_id res chain seq x y z
N MET A 1 -30.54 -11.10 16.86
CA MET A 1 -30.30 -10.35 15.61
C MET A 1 -28.92 -10.73 15.10
N THR A 2 -28.83 -11.25 13.88
CA THR A 2 -27.56 -11.63 13.25
C THR A 2 -26.84 -10.37 12.76
N SER A 3 -25.54 -10.23 13.02
CA SER A 3 -24.80 -9.02 12.64
C SER A 3 -24.80 -8.84 11.10
N PRO A 4 -24.73 -7.59 10.60
CA PRO A 4 -24.58 -7.29 9.17
C PRO A 4 -23.42 -8.04 8.52
N PHE A 5 -22.29 -8.17 9.21
CA PHE A 5 -21.15 -9.00 8.79
C PHE A 5 -21.51 -10.47 8.55
N ILE A 6 -22.17 -11.13 9.51
CA ILE A 6 -22.57 -12.55 9.38
C ILE A 6 -23.61 -12.72 8.26
N ARG A 7 -24.42 -11.69 7.99
CA ARG A 7 -25.35 -11.72 6.85
C ARG A 7 -24.62 -11.53 5.51
N ALA A 8 -23.62 -10.66 5.47
CA ALA A 8 -22.80 -10.40 4.29
C ALA A 8 -21.90 -11.59 3.93
N SER A 9 -21.41 -12.36 4.91
CA SER A 9 -20.65 -13.58 4.63
C SER A 9 -21.47 -14.65 3.90
N GLY A 10 -22.80 -14.58 3.95
CA GLY A 10 -23.69 -15.41 3.12
C GLY A 10 -23.71 -15.06 1.64
N LEU A 11 -23.05 -13.97 1.23
CA LEU A 11 -22.83 -13.62 -0.18
C LEU A 11 -21.61 -14.34 -0.78
N ILE A 12 -20.73 -14.86 0.08
CA ILE A 12 -19.54 -15.60 -0.35
C ILE A 12 -19.98 -17.00 -0.80
N PRO A 13 -19.48 -17.52 -1.94
CA PRO A 13 -19.77 -18.88 -2.38
C PRO A 13 -19.50 -19.89 -1.25
N PHE A 14 -20.41 -20.84 -1.06
CA PHE A 14 -20.32 -21.80 0.05
C PHE A 14 -19.01 -22.58 0.06
N ASP A 15 -18.51 -22.92 -1.13
CA ASP A 15 -17.25 -23.66 -1.32
C ASP A 15 -16.01 -22.84 -0.91
N GLU A 16 -16.09 -21.51 -0.92
CA GLU A 16 -15.00 -20.59 -0.56
C GLU A 16 -15.11 -20.07 0.89
N LEU A 17 -16.32 -20.09 1.47
CA LEU A 17 -16.59 -19.50 2.77
C LEU A 17 -15.76 -20.12 3.90
N SER A 18 -15.54 -21.44 3.88
CA SER A 18 -14.76 -22.11 4.93
C SER A 18 -13.27 -21.71 4.89
N GLU A 19 -12.69 -21.61 3.69
CA GLU A 19 -11.31 -21.18 3.50
C GLU A 19 -11.16 -19.72 3.91
N TYR A 20 -12.06 -18.85 3.44
CA TYR A 20 -12.10 -17.44 3.80
C TYR A 20 -12.16 -17.20 5.32
N VAL A 21 -13.05 -17.89 6.03
CA VAL A 21 -13.15 -17.77 7.49
C VAL A 21 -11.89 -18.29 8.17
N SER A 22 -11.32 -19.39 7.69
CA SER A 22 -10.06 -19.92 8.20
C SER A 22 -8.93 -18.91 8.06
N ASP A 23 -8.80 -18.28 6.88
CA ASP A 23 -7.80 -17.26 6.60
C ASP A 23 -7.98 -16.03 7.49
N MET A 24 -9.21 -15.56 7.67
CA MET A 24 -9.50 -14.43 8.56
C MET A 24 -9.05 -14.70 10.00
N VAL A 25 -9.38 -15.88 10.54
CA VAL A 25 -9.02 -16.28 11.90
C VAL A 25 -7.51 -16.44 12.03
N TYR A 26 -6.87 -17.05 11.03
CA TYR A 26 -5.42 -17.16 10.95
C TYR A 26 -4.76 -15.78 10.98
N CYS A 27 -5.17 -14.86 10.11
CA CYS A 27 -4.61 -13.51 10.01
C CYS A 27 -4.79 -12.71 11.30
N LEU A 28 -5.94 -12.82 11.97
CA LEU A 28 -6.17 -12.18 13.28
C LEU A 28 -5.16 -12.66 14.33
N HIS A 29 -4.86 -13.96 14.35
CA HIS A 29 -3.85 -14.51 15.25
C HIS A 29 -2.44 -14.08 14.82
N TYR A 30 -2.13 -14.21 13.53
CA TYR A 30 -0.84 -13.89 12.95
C TYR A 30 -0.43 -12.42 13.19
N TYR A 31 -1.30 -11.45 12.90
CA TYR A 31 -0.97 -10.04 13.09
C TYR A 31 -0.78 -9.65 14.56
N ARG A 32 -1.39 -10.41 15.46
CA ARG A 32 -1.24 -10.18 16.90
C ARG A 32 0.03 -10.82 17.47
N GLU A 33 0.34 -12.06 17.06
CA GLU A 33 1.34 -12.89 17.74
C GLU A 33 2.64 -13.07 16.93
N ASP A 34 2.57 -13.02 15.60
CA ASP A 34 3.69 -13.35 14.69
C ASP A 34 4.28 -12.12 13.98
N TRP A 35 3.41 -11.21 13.52
CA TRP A 35 3.83 -9.98 12.84
C TRP A 35 4.89 -9.15 13.61
N PRO A 36 4.82 -8.98 14.95
CA PRO A 36 5.83 -8.22 15.68
C PRO A 36 7.26 -8.75 15.49
N THR A 37 7.43 -10.06 15.33
CA THR A 37 8.75 -10.66 15.07
C THR A 37 9.25 -10.32 13.67
N LEU A 38 8.39 -10.48 12.65
CA LEU A 38 8.75 -10.10 11.28
C LEU A 38 9.04 -8.60 11.16
N ARG A 39 8.17 -7.75 11.71
CA ARG A 39 8.37 -6.29 11.78
C ARG A 39 9.74 -5.95 12.37
N THR A 40 10.12 -6.62 13.46
CA THR A 40 11.43 -6.43 14.09
C THR A 40 12.58 -6.78 13.15
N ALA A 41 12.50 -7.92 12.45
CA ALA A 41 13.52 -8.30 11.46
C ALA A 41 13.62 -7.27 10.32
N LEU A 42 12.48 -6.80 9.81
CA LEU A 42 12.41 -5.78 8.76
C LEU A 42 13.04 -4.45 9.21
N GLN A 43 12.75 -4.00 10.43
CA GLN A 43 13.31 -2.78 10.99
C GLN A 43 14.82 -2.88 11.17
N LEU A 44 15.30 -3.97 11.80
CA LEU A 44 16.73 -4.23 11.98
C LEU A 44 17.49 -4.21 10.64
N TYR A 45 16.90 -4.77 9.59
CA TYR A 45 17.48 -4.75 8.26
C TYR A 45 17.59 -3.33 7.68
N CYS A 46 16.52 -2.54 7.79
CA CYS A 46 16.52 -1.16 7.34
C CYS A 46 17.54 -0.29 8.11
N ASP A 47 17.74 -0.58 9.40
CA ASP A 47 18.70 0.11 10.27
C ASP A 47 20.16 -0.33 10.05
N GLY A 48 20.40 -1.32 9.18
CA GLY A 48 21.74 -1.84 8.87
C GLY A 48 22.28 -2.85 9.88
N HIS A 49 21.42 -3.39 10.75
CA HIS A 49 21.75 -4.45 11.71
C HIS A 49 21.52 -5.84 11.09
N ASP A 50 22.14 -6.10 9.93
CA ASP A 50 21.87 -7.26 9.08
C ASP A 50 22.07 -8.61 9.80
N ASP A 51 23.11 -8.76 10.63
CA ASP A 51 23.34 -10.00 11.43
C ASP A 51 22.20 -10.28 12.42
N TYR A 52 21.66 -9.23 13.05
CA TYR A 52 20.55 -9.35 13.98
C TYR A 52 19.24 -9.61 13.24
N ALA A 53 19.02 -8.91 12.12
CA ALA A 53 17.88 -9.14 11.24
C ALA A 53 17.84 -10.60 10.76
N ASP A 54 18.99 -11.14 10.33
CA ASP A 54 19.13 -12.52 9.87
C ASP A 54 18.74 -13.53 10.96
N LYS A 55 19.21 -13.31 12.19
CA LYS A 55 18.89 -14.18 13.32
C LYS A 55 17.39 -14.18 13.63
N VAL A 56 16.78 -13.00 13.73
CA VAL A 56 15.34 -12.86 14.05
C VAL A 56 14.49 -13.44 12.92
N LEU A 57 14.84 -13.15 11.66
CA LEU A 57 14.13 -13.69 10.50
C LEU A 57 14.21 -15.22 10.44
N SER A 58 15.36 -15.80 10.77
CA SER A 58 15.53 -17.26 10.79
C SER A 58 14.71 -17.96 11.86
N GLU A 59 14.47 -17.31 13.00
CA GLU A 59 13.54 -17.80 14.02
C GLU A 59 12.10 -17.74 13.53
N PHE A 60 11.72 -16.62 12.92
CA PHE A 60 10.40 -16.42 12.33
C PHE A 60 10.09 -17.43 11.20
N GLU A 61 11.00 -17.61 10.25
CA GLU A 61 10.83 -18.57 9.15
C GLU A 61 10.73 -20.01 9.64
N ARG A 62 11.50 -20.41 10.67
CA ARG A 62 11.36 -21.75 11.27
C ARG A 62 10.00 -21.95 11.91
N LYS A 63 9.44 -20.92 12.54
CA LYS A 63 8.08 -20.96 13.11
C LYS A 63 7.02 -21.04 12.01
N LEU A 64 7.15 -20.24 10.96
CA LEU A 64 6.13 -20.09 9.92
C LEU A 64 6.19 -21.20 8.85
N LEU A 65 7.39 -21.56 8.40
CA LEU A 65 7.64 -22.46 7.27
C LEU A 65 8.16 -23.84 7.70
N GLY A 66 8.60 -23.99 8.95
CA GLY A 66 9.19 -25.25 9.45
C GLY A 66 10.63 -25.51 8.99
N GLU A 67 11.27 -24.57 8.28
CA GLU A 67 12.58 -24.75 7.66
C GLU A 67 13.52 -23.57 7.88
N ASP A 68 14.84 -23.83 7.87
CA ASP A 68 15.88 -22.80 7.90
C ASP A 68 16.26 -22.40 6.45
N ASN A 69 15.95 -21.16 6.08
CA ASN A 69 16.14 -20.67 4.72
C ASN A 69 17.44 -19.87 4.54
N ARG A 70 18.38 -19.89 5.50
CA ARG A 70 19.66 -19.14 5.46
C ARG A 70 20.60 -19.45 4.29
N HIS A 71 20.29 -20.44 3.46
CA HIS A 71 21.00 -20.68 2.21
C HIS A 71 20.66 -19.64 1.12
N PHE A 72 19.55 -18.91 1.26
CA PHE A 72 19.23 -17.72 0.46
C PHE A 72 19.81 -16.44 1.10
N SER A 73 20.07 -15.42 0.28
CA SER A 73 20.51 -14.12 0.80
C SER A 73 19.46 -13.48 1.71
N LEU A 74 19.91 -12.72 2.71
CA LEU A 74 19.03 -12.02 3.65
C LEU A 74 17.98 -11.16 2.92
N LEU A 75 18.39 -10.41 1.89
CA LEU A 75 17.49 -9.60 1.07
C LEU A 75 16.39 -10.44 0.41
N SER A 76 16.73 -11.57 -0.20
CA SER A 76 15.74 -12.44 -0.87
C SER A 76 14.72 -12.99 0.12
N ARG A 77 15.18 -13.36 1.32
CA ARG A 77 14.32 -13.85 2.39
C ARG A 77 13.42 -12.75 2.94
N ILE A 78 13.95 -11.55 3.13
CA ILE A 78 13.17 -10.37 3.49
C ILE A 78 12.12 -10.08 2.43
N ALA A 79 12.47 -10.05 1.15
CA ALA A 79 11.53 -9.81 0.06
C ALA A 79 10.42 -10.87 0.03
N ARG A 80 10.76 -12.16 0.23
CA ARG A 80 9.77 -13.24 0.33
C ARG A 80 8.85 -13.07 1.54
N MET A 81 9.40 -12.84 2.74
CA MET A 81 8.59 -12.65 3.95
C MET A 81 7.80 -11.35 3.92
N SER A 82 8.22 -10.37 3.14
CA SER A 82 7.49 -9.12 2.92
C SER A 82 6.15 -9.32 2.21
N TRP A 83 6.06 -10.35 1.36
CA TRP A 83 4.82 -10.76 0.71
C TRP A 83 4.03 -11.73 1.57
N LEU A 84 4.67 -12.80 2.06
CA LEU A 84 3.99 -13.83 2.86
C LEU A 84 3.53 -13.31 4.22
N GLY A 85 4.21 -12.31 4.76
CA GLY A 85 3.93 -11.75 6.07
C GLY A 85 2.78 -10.75 6.12
N LEU A 86 2.11 -10.50 5.00
CA LEU A 86 0.88 -9.70 4.92
C LEU A 86 -0.25 -10.52 4.27
N PRO A 87 -0.63 -11.68 4.86
CA PRO A 87 -1.64 -12.56 4.30
C PRO A 87 -3.00 -11.84 4.14
N MET A 88 -3.78 -12.21 3.12
CA MET A 88 -5.02 -11.55 2.65
C MET A 88 -4.88 -10.10 2.15
N ILE A 89 -4.00 -9.29 2.76
CA ILE A 89 -3.65 -7.95 2.24
C ILE A 89 -2.93 -8.12 0.90
N ALA A 90 -1.92 -8.99 0.85
CA ALA A 90 -1.21 -9.37 -0.36
C ALA A 90 -2.20 -10.01 -1.37
N GLY A 91 -2.68 -9.21 -2.32
CA GLY A 91 -3.52 -9.70 -3.41
C GLY A 91 -2.67 -10.30 -4.53
N SER A 92 -3.12 -11.40 -5.14
CA SER A 92 -2.44 -12.04 -6.29
C SER A 92 -2.17 -11.05 -7.42
N ASP A 93 -3.16 -10.25 -7.80
CA ASP A 93 -3.04 -9.18 -8.80
C ASP A 93 -1.94 -8.15 -8.45
N ALA A 94 -1.80 -7.79 -7.18
CA ALA A 94 -0.75 -6.86 -6.76
C ALA A 94 0.63 -7.52 -6.84
N HIS A 95 0.72 -8.80 -6.50
CA HIS A 95 1.96 -9.56 -6.65
C HIS A 95 2.38 -9.71 -8.13
N GLU A 96 1.44 -10.01 -9.03
CA GLU A 96 1.70 -10.08 -10.47
C GLU A 96 2.21 -8.74 -11.01
N ARG A 97 1.60 -7.61 -10.61
CA ARG A 97 2.06 -6.27 -10.98
C ARG A 97 3.43 -5.94 -10.41
N ALA A 98 3.75 -6.39 -9.20
CA ALA A 98 5.07 -6.24 -8.61
C ALA A 98 6.14 -7.02 -9.39
N VAL A 99 5.86 -8.27 -9.76
CA VAL A 99 6.75 -9.08 -10.60
C VAL A 99 6.96 -8.42 -11.96
N GLU A 100 5.91 -7.86 -12.56
CA GLU A 100 6.04 -7.12 -13.82
C GLU A 100 6.90 -5.86 -13.65
N CYS A 101 6.72 -5.14 -12.54
CA CYS A 101 7.56 -4.00 -12.19
C CYS A 101 9.04 -4.38 -12.12
N GLU A 102 9.38 -5.46 -11.42
CA GLU A 102 10.75 -5.97 -11.30
C GLU A 102 11.37 -6.32 -12.67
N LYS A 103 10.58 -6.92 -13.57
CA LYS A 103 11.04 -7.21 -14.95
C LYS A 103 11.34 -5.93 -15.73
N LEU A 104 10.45 -4.94 -15.64
CA LEU A 104 10.64 -3.64 -16.31
C LEU A 104 11.91 -2.95 -15.79
N VAL A 105 12.10 -2.86 -14.46
CA VAL A 105 13.29 -2.23 -13.88
C VAL A 105 14.56 -2.95 -14.34
N SER A 106 14.54 -4.29 -14.39
CA SER A 106 15.69 -5.10 -14.83
C SER A 106 16.09 -4.85 -16.29
N GLY A 107 15.18 -4.33 -17.11
CA GLY A 107 15.42 -3.96 -18.51
C GLY A 107 15.98 -2.54 -18.71
N LEU A 108 16.08 -1.72 -17.66
CA LEU A 108 16.56 -0.34 -17.75
C LEU A 108 18.09 -0.25 -17.63
N GLU A 109 18.66 0.79 -18.24
CA GLU A 109 20.10 1.06 -18.20
C GLU A 109 20.58 1.41 -16.78
N ALA A 110 21.63 0.72 -16.31
CA ALA A 110 22.14 0.85 -14.95
C ALA A 110 22.65 2.27 -14.62
N GLU A 111 23.22 2.98 -15.62
CA GLU A 111 23.67 4.37 -15.43
C GLU A 111 22.50 5.32 -15.18
N ALA A 112 21.38 5.14 -15.89
CA ALA A 112 20.18 5.95 -15.70
C ALA A 112 19.52 5.67 -14.35
N LEU A 113 19.45 4.39 -13.94
CA LEU A 113 19.00 3.98 -12.61
C LEU A 113 19.88 4.55 -11.50
N SER A 114 21.21 4.55 -11.68
CA SER A 114 22.17 5.18 -10.76
C SER A 114 21.94 6.69 -10.67
N GLY A 115 21.56 7.34 -11.76
CA GLY A 115 21.18 8.75 -11.78
C GLY A 115 19.97 9.04 -10.89
N LEU A 116 18.93 8.22 -10.99
CA LEU A 116 17.73 8.32 -10.13
C LEU A 116 18.04 8.03 -8.65
N ALA A 117 18.83 7.00 -8.37
CA ALA A 117 19.31 6.74 -7.01
C ALA A 117 20.12 7.93 -6.45
N GLY A 118 21.01 8.50 -7.27
CA GLY A 118 21.78 9.69 -6.95
C GLY A 118 20.91 10.93 -6.65
N TYR A 119 19.75 11.07 -7.31
CA TYR A 119 18.76 12.10 -6.97
C TYR A 119 18.23 11.92 -5.55
N TYR A 120 17.80 10.70 -5.18
CA TYR A 120 17.30 10.42 -3.84
C TYR A 120 18.38 10.60 -2.76
N LEU A 121 19.62 10.16 -3.02
CA LEU A 121 20.74 10.34 -2.09
C LEU A 121 21.04 11.82 -1.80
N LYS A 122 20.92 12.72 -2.79
CA LYS A 122 21.04 14.17 -2.58
C LYS A 122 19.97 14.73 -1.62
N THR A 123 18.84 14.04 -1.50
CA THR A 123 17.77 14.37 -0.55
C THR A 123 17.90 13.64 0.80
N ASN A 124 19.05 13.00 1.06
CA ASN A 124 19.32 12.14 2.22
C ASN A 124 18.35 10.94 2.35
N MET A 125 17.84 10.44 1.22
CA MET A 125 16.97 9.28 1.19
C MET A 125 17.72 8.08 0.58
N THR A 126 17.78 6.97 1.30
CA THR A 126 18.32 5.69 0.82
C THR A 126 17.19 4.73 0.45
N ALA A 127 17.46 3.68 -0.32
CA ALA A 127 16.44 2.66 -0.59
C ALA A 127 15.98 1.98 0.70
N LYS A 128 16.90 1.73 1.66
CA LYS A 128 16.57 1.19 2.99
C LYS A 128 15.72 2.16 3.83
N SER A 129 15.96 3.47 3.78
CA SER A 129 15.13 4.43 4.54
C SER A 129 13.72 4.53 3.95
N LEU A 130 13.59 4.52 2.62
CA LEU A 130 12.27 4.50 1.98
C LEU A 130 11.53 3.18 2.23
N LEU A 131 12.25 2.06 2.26
CA LEU A 131 11.71 0.77 2.67
C LEU A 131 11.24 0.79 4.13
N ALA A 132 11.94 1.49 5.03
CA ALA A 132 11.50 1.69 6.41
C ALA A 132 10.18 2.46 6.50
N GLU A 133 10.02 3.54 5.72
CA GLU A 133 8.75 4.29 5.65
C GLU A 133 7.59 3.39 5.14
N ILE A 134 7.84 2.56 4.13
CA ILE A 134 6.87 1.56 3.66
C ILE A 134 6.52 0.58 4.78
N ASN A 135 7.50 0.04 5.49
CA ASN A 135 7.29 -0.93 6.55
C ASN A 135 6.46 -0.34 7.70
N GLU A 136 6.66 0.94 8.05
CA GLU A 136 5.92 1.62 9.10
C GLU A 136 4.43 1.80 8.74
N VAL A 137 4.12 2.11 7.48
CA VAL A 137 2.74 2.18 7.02
C VAL A 137 2.10 0.79 6.99
N LEU A 138 2.80 -0.23 6.47
CA LEU A 138 2.29 -1.61 6.46
C LEU A 138 2.09 -2.19 7.87
N ASP A 139 2.91 -1.78 8.84
CA ASP A 139 2.70 -2.07 10.26
C ASP A 139 1.39 -1.45 10.78
N SER A 140 1.09 -0.20 10.38
CA SER A 140 -0.20 0.42 10.70
C SER A 140 -1.38 -0.33 10.05
N VAL A 141 -1.20 -0.89 8.85
CA VAL A 141 -2.22 -1.74 8.20
C VAL A 141 -2.43 -3.03 8.99
N ALA A 142 -1.35 -3.70 9.40
CA ALA A 142 -1.39 -4.92 10.21
C ALA A 142 -2.10 -4.68 11.57
N GLU A 143 -1.78 -3.58 12.25
CA GLU A 143 -2.45 -3.18 13.50
C GLU A 143 -3.95 -2.87 13.28
N SER A 144 -4.30 -2.34 12.11
CA SER A 144 -5.69 -2.02 11.74
C SER A 144 -6.47 -3.22 11.17
N TYR A 145 -5.84 -4.39 11.00
CA TYR A 145 -6.46 -5.54 10.35
C TYR A 145 -7.88 -5.90 10.87
N PRO A 146 -8.18 -5.87 12.19
CA PRO A 146 -9.52 -6.16 12.69
C PRO A 146 -10.62 -5.25 12.13
N VAL A 147 -10.31 -3.97 11.86
CA VAL A 147 -11.29 -3.04 11.27
C VAL A 147 -11.41 -3.19 9.75
N LEU A 148 -10.44 -3.85 9.12
CA LEU A 148 -10.41 -4.11 7.68
C LEU A 148 -11.21 -5.36 7.25
N LEU A 149 -11.61 -6.23 8.19
CA LEU A 149 -12.30 -7.50 7.91
C LEU A 149 -13.55 -7.35 7.00
N ASN A 150 -14.35 -6.31 7.23
CA ASN A 150 -15.53 -6.05 6.40
C ASN A 150 -15.14 -5.62 4.98
N GLY A 151 -14.02 -4.93 4.81
CA GLY A 151 -13.47 -4.57 3.51
C GLY A 151 -13.07 -5.79 2.68
N PHE A 152 -12.48 -6.82 3.31
CA PHE A 152 -12.23 -8.10 2.64
C PHE A 152 -13.52 -8.79 2.21
N THR A 153 -14.55 -8.75 3.06
CA THR A 153 -15.87 -9.34 2.73
C THR A 153 -16.50 -8.61 1.54
N PHE A 154 -16.36 -7.29 1.51
CA PHE A 154 -16.83 -6.46 0.41
C PHE A 154 -16.09 -6.78 -0.89
N LEU A 155 -14.75 -6.91 -0.84
CA LEU A 155 -13.94 -7.30 -2.01
C LEU A 155 -14.32 -8.69 -2.54
N MET A 156 -14.57 -9.66 -1.66
CA MET A 156 -14.96 -11.03 -2.04
C MET A 156 -16.37 -11.09 -2.62
N ALA A 157 -17.32 -10.36 -2.04
CA ALA A 157 -18.71 -10.34 -2.50
C ALA A 157 -18.90 -9.54 -3.81
N GLY A 158 -18.00 -8.60 -4.10
CA GLY A 158 -18.04 -7.77 -5.30
C GLY A 158 -19.39 -7.06 -5.45
N ASP A 159 -19.96 -7.11 -6.66
CA ASP A 159 -21.22 -6.44 -7.02
C ASP A 159 -22.44 -6.96 -6.23
N ALA A 160 -22.34 -8.11 -5.57
CA ALA A 160 -23.44 -8.64 -4.74
C ALA A 160 -23.58 -7.91 -3.39
N TYR A 161 -22.61 -7.08 -3.01
CA TYR A 161 -22.60 -6.40 -1.72
C TYR A 161 -23.45 -5.12 -1.73
N ASP A 162 -24.52 -5.14 -0.94
CA ASP A 162 -25.38 -3.98 -0.70
C ASP A 162 -24.84 -3.14 0.48
N LEU A 163 -24.27 -1.97 0.16
CA LEU A 163 -23.65 -1.06 1.14
C LEU A 163 -24.67 -0.53 2.17
N GLU A 164 -25.91 -0.24 1.76
CA GLU A 164 -26.95 0.28 2.65
C GLU A 164 -27.45 -0.80 3.62
N LYS A 165 -27.48 -2.05 3.16
CA LYS A 165 -27.96 -3.19 3.95
C LYS A 165 -26.88 -3.80 4.85
N TYR A 166 -25.64 -3.84 4.39
CA TYR A 166 -24.57 -4.63 5.01
C TYR A 166 -23.40 -3.84 5.55
N GLY A 167 -23.40 -2.50 5.48
CA GLY A 167 -22.29 -1.62 5.87
C GLY A 167 -21.46 -2.02 7.11
N THR A 168 -20.28 -1.41 7.29
CA THR A 168 -19.36 -1.79 8.35
C THR A 168 -19.75 -1.29 9.76
N PHE A 169 -20.46 -2.11 10.55
CA PHE A 169 -20.71 -1.81 11.99
C PHE A 169 -19.50 -2.06 12.90
N CYS A 170 -18.32 -2.33 12.35
CA CYS A 170 -17.11 -2.70 13.10
C CYS A 170 -16.15 -1.53 13.34
N CYS A 171 -16.38 -0.37 12.71
CA CYS A 171 -15.54 0.81 12.88
C CYS A 171 -16.31 2.11 12.61
N THR A 172 -15.65 3.21 12.92
CA THR A 172 -16.04 4.60 12.64
C THR A 172 -14.96 5.26 11.76
N PRO A 173 -15.24 6.42 11.14
CA PRO A 173 -14.21 7.12 10.37
C PRO A 173 -12.93 7.40 11.17
N SER A 174 -13.03 7.71 12.46
CA SER A 174 -11.85 7.98 13.31
C SER A 174 -10.92 6.79 13.50
N ASP A 175 -11.42 5.56 13.35
CA ASP A 175 -10.62 4.35 13.49
C ASP A 175 -9.72 4.12 12.27
N ILE A 176 -10.11 4.65 11.09
CA ILE A 176 -9.47 4.35 9.80
C ILE A 176 -8.88 5.59 9.10
N GLU A 177 -9.30 6.80 9.45
CA GLU A 177 -8.87 8.06 8.84
C GLU A 177 -7.35 8.21 8.82
N LYS A 178 -6.68 7.93 9.94
CA LYS A 178 -5.23 8.04 10.03
C LYS A 178 -4.53 7.10 9.06
N LEU A 179 -5.00 5.85 8.97
CA LEU A 179 -4.44 4.87 8.05
C LEU A 179 -4.61 5.33 6.61
N TYR A 180 -5.86 5.66 6.23
CA TYR A 180 -6.20 6.13 4.88
C TYR A 180 -5.35 7.34 4.46
N CYS A 181 -5.17 8.31 5.34
CA CYS A 181 -4.36 9.48 5.05
C CYS A 181 -2.87 9.13 4.94
N ARG A 182 -2.33 8.29 5.84
CA ARG A 182 -0.91 7.87 5.78
C ARG A 182 -0.58 7.13 4.50
N GLU A 183 -1.43 6.19 4.09
CA GLU A 183 -1.25 5.43 2.85
C GLU A 183 -1.30 6.33 1.62
N TYR A 184 -2.31 7.21 1.53
CA TYR A 184 -2.40 8.20 0.45
C TYR A 184 -1.15 9.09 0.38
N GLU A 185 -0.68 9.59 1.53
CA GLU A 185 0.51 10.44 1.60
C GLU A 185 1.79 9.73 1.17
N LEU A 186 1.92 8.44 1.52
CA LEU A 186 3.05 7.61 1.16
C LEU A 186 3.03 7.30 -0.35
N ILE A 187 1.89 6.86 -0.90
CA ILE A 187 1.75 6.61 -2.35
C ILE A 187 2.10 7.87 -3.14
N GLY A 188 1.58 9.03 -2.73
CA GLY A 188 1.91 10.31 -3.38
C GLY A 188 3.40 10.66 -3.32
N SER A 189 4.13 10.23 -2.29
CA SER A 189 5.59 10.36 -2.22
C SER A 189 6.30 9.36 -3.14
N LEU A 190 5.86 8.09 -3.11
CA LEU A 190 6.45 7.00 -3.89
C LEU A 190 6.22 7.14 -5.40
N LEU A 191 5.17 7.83 -5.83
CA LEU A 191 4.93 8.09 -7.27
C LEU A 191 6.08 8.83 -7.95
N VAL A 192 6.88 9.62 -7.21
CA VAL A 192 8.08 10.27 -7.79
C VAL A 192 9.07 9.22 -8.33
N LEU A 193 9.20 8.07 -7.66
CA LEU A 193 10.08 6.97 -8.06
C LEU A 193 9.61 6.38 -9.39
N LEU A 194 8.32 6.04 -9.49
CA LEU A 194 7.77 5.43 -10.71
C LEU A 194 7.73 6.41 -11.88
N ILE A 195 7.45 7.69 -11.64
CA ILE A 195 7.57 8.73 -12.68
C ILE A 195 9.01 8.79 -13.18
N GLY A 196 10.01 8.71 -12.29
CA GLY A 196 11.42 8.67 -12.67
C GLY A 196 11.76 7.45 -13.54
N LEU A 197 11.23 6.28 -13.19
CA LEU A 197 11.41 5.04 -13.95
C LEU A 197 10.73 5.11 -15.34
N ASP A 198 9.50 5.63 -15.41
CA ASP A 198 8.81 5.90 -16.69
C ASP A 198 9.61 6.85 -17.58
N ASN A 199 10.20 7.89 -16.99
CA ASN A 199 11.02 8.84 -17.73
C ASN A 199 12.30 8.19 -18.26
N ILE A 200 12.96 7.32 -17.48
CA ILE A 200 14.12 6.53 -17.93
C ILE A 200 13.71 5.61 -19.08
N GLU A 201 12.60 4.89 -18.96
CA GLU A 201 12.13 3.98 -20.01
C GLU A 201 11.85 4.73 -21.32
N CYS A 202 11.16 5.87 -21.25
CA CYS A 202 10.74 6.60 -22.44
C CYS A 202 11.85 7.47 -23.04
N ASN A 203 12.77 8.00 -22.23
CA ASN A 203 13.70 9.07 -22.65
C ASN A 203 15.17 8.77 -22.31
N GLY A 204 15.47 7.66 -21.63
CA GLY A 204 16.83 7.32 -21.17
C GLY A 204 17.32 8.15 -19.98
N ALA A 205 16.50 9.04 -19.42
CA ALA A 205 16.87 9.90 -18.30
C ALA A 205 15.66 10.17 -17.37
N PHE A 206 15.89 10.16 -16.06
CA PHE A 206 14.82 10.24 -15.06
C PHE A 206 14.19 11.64 -14.93
N ASP A 207 14.93 12.69 -15.29
CA ASP A 207 14.59 14.09 -15.00
C ASP A 207 13.79 14.77 -16.14
N VAL A 208 13.47 14.04 -17.20
CA VAL A 208 12.68 14.51 -18.33
C VAL A 208 11.19 14.48 -17.97
N MET A 209 10.58 15.65 -17.80
CA MET A 209 9.16 15.74 -17.42
C MET A 209 8.23 15.10 -18.48
N PRO A 210 7.23 14.30 -18.06
CA PRO A 210 6.28 13.69 -18.99
C PRO A 210 5.43 14.76 -19.69
N LYS A 211 5.23 14.60 -21.00
CA LYS A 211 4.41 15.52 -21.80
C LYS A 211 2.93 15.21 -21.61
N GLY A 212 2.11 16.25 -21.45
CA GLY A 212 0.65 16.12 -21.39
C GLY A 212 0.09 15.71 -20.02
N VAL A 213 0.94 15.50 -19.01
CA VAL A 213 0.52 15.19 -17.64
C VAL A 213 0.77 16.41 -16.73
N ASP A 214 -0.29 16.95 -16.13
CA ASP A 214 -0.16 18.06 -15.16
C ASP A 214 0.24 17.53 -13.78
N LEU A 215 1.56 17.46 -13.55
CA LEU A 215 2.14 17.09 -12.26
C LEU A 215 2.30 18.26 -11.29
N GLY A 216 1.86 19.47 -11.66
CA GLY A 216 2.02 20.66 -10.82
C GLY A 216 3.48 21.10 -10.60
N ALA A 217 4.42 20.56 -11.37
CA ALA A 217 5.85 20.86 -11.30
C ALA A 217 6.41 21.18 -12.70
N LYS A 218 7.40 22.08 -12.77
CA LYS A 218 8.09 22.44 -14.03
C LYS A 218 9.34 21.59 -14.31
N SER A 219 9.81 20.85 -13.33
CA SER A 219 11.00 20.01 -13.40
C SER A 219 10.89 18.87 -12.39
N PHE A 220 11.65 17.79 -12.62
CA PHE A 220 11.62 16.61 -11.76
C PHE A 220 11.97 16.94 -10.30
N ASP A 221 13.01 17.76 -10.09
CA ASP A 221 13.41 18.23 -8.75
C ASP A 221 12.29 18.95 -7.97
N LYS A 222 11.32 19.54 -8.68
CA LYS A 222 10.20 20.26 -8.07
C LYS A 222 8.99 19.37 -7.80
N LEU A 223 9.02 18.09 -8.18
CA LEU A 223 7.92 17.16 -7.91
C LEU A 223 7.71 16.97 -6.41
N SER A 224 8.78 16.85 -5.63
CA SER A 224 8.74 16.63 -4.18
C SER A 224 8.08 17.76 -3.38
N VAL A 225 8.08 18.99 -3.91
CA VAL A 225 7.44 20.17 -3.31
C VAL A 225 6.10 20.53 -3.96
N ALA A 226 5.79 19.98 -5.13
CA ALA A 226 4.49 20.16 -5.76
C ALA A 226 3.37 19.49 -4.95
N PRO A 227 2.11 19.97 -5.04
CA PRO A 227 1.00 19.36 -4.34
C PRO A 227 0.91 17.87 -4.66
N LYS A 228 0.97 17.00 -3.64
CA LYS A 228 0.94 15.53 -3.82
C LYS A 228 -0.24 15.05 -4.65
N ALA A 229 -1.41 15.69 -4.50
CA ALA A 229 -2.61 15.44 -5.29
C ALA A 229 -2.35 15.48 -6.81
N LYS A 230 -1.43 16.33 -7.30
CA LYS A 230 -1.08 16.43 -8.72
C LYS A 230 -0.24 15.27 -9.23
N ARG A 231 0.55 14.62 -8.36
CA ARG A 231 1.38 13.46 -8.74
C ARG A 231 0.52 12.25 -9.11
N PHE A 232 -0.65 12.13 -8.51
CA PHE A 232 -1.62 11.09 -8.84
C PHE A 232 -2.15 11.16 -10.28
N ASN A 233 -2.03 12.30 -10.97
CA ASN A 233 -2.34 12.39 -12.39
C ASN A 233 -1.40 11.56 -13.27
N ALA A 234 -0.26 11.10 -12.75
CA ALA A 234 0.64 10.19 -13.46
C ALA A 234 0.12 8.75 -13.50
N VAL A 235 -0.77 8.35 -12.59
CA VAL A 235 -1.24 6.97 -12.49
C VAL A 235 -1.94 6.57 -13.79
N GLY A 236 -1.54 5.44 -14.37
CA GLY A 236 -2.07 4.97 -15.66
C GLY A 236 -1.42 5.59 -16.91
N THR A 237 -0.38 6.43 -16.79
CA THR A 237 0.15 7.18 -17.94
C THR A 237 1.42 6.59 -18.57
N GLY A 238 2.25 5.88 -17.81
CA GLY A 238 3.45 5.18 -18.27
C GLY A 238 3.42 3.68 -17.93
N SER A 239 4.49 2.95 -18.22
CA SER A 239 4.57 1.51 -17.97
C SER A 239 4.62 1.21 -16.46
N PHE A 240 5.44 1.94 -15.70
CA PHE A 240 5.55 1.81 -14.24
C PHE A 240 4.35 2.41 -13.52
N THR A 241 3.98 3.65 -13.84
CA THR A 241 2.79 4.27 -13.22
C THR A 241 1.48 3.61 -13.66
N GLY A 242 1.47 2.88 -14.78
CA GLY A 242 0.36 2.03 -15.24
C GLY A 242 0.19 0.73 -14.45
N LEU A 243 1.22 0.30 -13.72
CA LEU A 243 1.12 -0.81 -12.78
C LEU A 243 0.43 -0.42 -11.47
N ILE A 244 0.13 0.87 -11.24
CA ILE A 244 -0.59 1.32 -10.04
C ILE A 244 -2.06 1.53 -10.37
N LYS A 245 -2.94 1.04 -9.50
CA LYS A 245 -4.40 1.21 -9.66
C LYS A 245 -4.91 2.33 -8.75
N GLN A 246 -5.71 3.23 -9.33
CA GLN A 246 -6.35 4.30 -8.56
C GLN A 246 -7.41 3.71 -7.61
N CYS A 247 -7.19 3.88 -6.31
CA CYS A 247 -8.05 3.37 -5.25
C CYS A 247 -8.21 4.37 -4.09
N TRP A 248 -8.11 5.66 -4.39
CA TRP A 248 -8.20 6.74 -3.40
C TRP A 248 -9.04 7.91 -3.91
N ASN A 249 -9.52 8.70 -2.97
CA ASN A 249 -10.26 9.93 -3.20
C ASN A 249 -9.51 11.16 -2.63
N PRO A 250 -8.93 12.02 -3.49
CA PRO A 250 -8.22 13.23 -3.06
C PRO A 250 -9.11 14.25 -2.33
N VAL A 251 -10.40 14.34 -2.68
CA VAL A 251 -11.35 15.26 -2.04
C VAL A 251 -11.62 14.80 -0.61
N LEU A 252 -11.86 13.50 -0.41
CA LEU A 252 -12.03 12.90 0.90
C LEU A 252 -10.79 13.09 1.79
N ARG A 253 -9.58 12.80 1.27
CA ARG A 253 -8.33 13.01 2.03
C ARG A 253 -8.17 14.47 2.47
N ASN A 254 -8.47 15.41 1.57
CA ASN A 254 -8.36 16.83 1.89
C ASN A 254 -9.42 17.27 2.91
N ALA A 255 -10.63 16.72 2.83
CA ALA A 255 -11.67 16.98 3.82
C ALA A 255 -11.25 16.54 5.22
N PHE A 256 -10.68 15.35 5.38
CA PHE A 256 -10.12 14.88 6.66
C PHE A 256 -9.02 15.81 7.20
N SER A 257 -8.07 16.20 6.35
CA SER A 257 -6.98 17.12 6.72
C SER A 257 -7.46 18.48 7.25
N HIS A 258 -8.70 18.87 6.96
CA HIS A 258 -9.30 20.13 7.38
C HIS A 258 -10.49 19.97 8.35
N ASN A 259 -10.75 18.76 8.85
CA ASN A 259 -11.93 18.43 9.67
C ASN A 259 -13.25 18.85 9.00
N ARG A 260 -13.37 18.63 7.69
CA ARG A 260 -14.53 19.00 6.86
C ARG A 260 -15.32 17.78 6.42
N THR A 261 -15.61 16.88 7.35
CA THR A 261 -16.42 15.68 7.12
C THR A 261 -17.61 15.65 8.07
N ASP A 262 -18.73 15.12 7.58
CA ASP A 262 -19.93 14.81 8.36
C ASP A 262 -20.23 13.31 8.19
N PHE A 263 -20.57 12.62 9.27
CA PHE A 263 -20.77 11.18 9.27
C PHE A 263 -22.16 10.81 9.76
N ASP A 264 -22.93 10.17 8.89
CA ASP A 264 -24.22 9.60 9.25
C ASP A 264 -24.03 8.18 9.78
N CYS A 265 -24.14 8.00 11.10
CA CYS A 265 -23.99 6.68 11.73
C CYS A 265 -25.05 5.66 11.31
N ALA A 266 -26.22 6.08 10.82
CA ALA A 266 -27.31 5.18 10.45
C ALA A 266 -27.07 4.56 9.07
N THR A 267 -26.65 5.38 8.10
CA THR A 267 -26.35 4.94 6.72
C THR A 267 -24.87 4.61 6.51
N GLN A 268 -24.03 4.97 7.49
CA GLN A 268 -22.56 4.87 7.46
C GLN A 268 -21.94 5.63 6.30
N PHE A 269 -22.59 6.73 5.90
CA PHE A 269 -22.17 7.56 4.80
C PHE A 269 -21.34 8.75 5.30
N ILE A 270 -20.20 8.97 4.66
CA ILE A 270 -19.29 10.09 4.94
C ILE A 270 -19.55 11.16 3.88
N ARG A 271 -19.98 12.34 4.33
CA ARG A 271 -20.11 13.54 3.50
C ARG A 271 -18.88 14.40 3.65
N THR A 272 -18.36 14.90 2.53
CA THR A 272 -17.30 15.90 2.55
C THR A 272 -17.89 17.29 2.38
N LEU A 273 -17.35 18.25 3.13
CA LEU A 273 -17.85 19.61 3.19
C LEU A 273 -16.85 20.58 2.56
N ARG A 274 -17.36 21.58 1.86
CA ARG A 274 -16.60 22.73 1.37
C ARG A 274 -16.35 23.72 2.52
N GLU A 275 -15.60 24.78 2.23
CA GLU A 275 -15.30 25.84 3.20
C GLU A 275 -16.55 26.56 3.71
N ASP A 276 -17.56 26.70 2.86
CA ASP A 276 -18.85 27.29 3.18
C ASP A 276 -19.81 26.32 3.89
N GLY A 277 -19.35 25.11 4.22
CA GLY A 277 -20.15 24.07 4.86
C GLY A 277 -21.09 23.31 3.91
N THR A 278 -21.09 23.61 2.61
CA THR A 278 -21.91 22.89 1.63
C THR A 278 -21.29 21.54 1.25
N ASN A 279 -22.13 20.58 0.85
CA ASN A 279 -21.69 19.23 0.47
C ASN A 279 -20.85 19.24 -0.83
N ASP A 280 -19.69 18.59 -0.81
CA ASP A 280 -18.89 18.28 -1.99
C ASP A 280 -19.06 16.80 -2.35
N SER A 281 -20.01 16.48 -3.23
CA SER A 281 -20.33 15.09 -3.57
C SER A 281 -19.18 14.27 -4.13
N ARG A 282 -18.12 14.92 -4.64
CA ARG A 282 -16.93 14.24 -5.20
C ARG A 282 -16.11 13.50 -4.13
N GLY A 283 -16.18 13.93 -2.88
CA GLY A 283 -15.49 13.29 -1.76
C GLY A 283 -16.36 12.34 -0.95
N ASN A 284 -17.67 12.29 -1.22
CA ASN A 284 -18.59 11.47 -0.46
C ASN A 284 -18.33 9.98 -0.73
N THR A 285 -18.46 9.17 0.32
CA THR A 285 -18.20 7.73 0.25
C THR A 285 -18.93 7.00 1.37
N TYR A 286 -19.19 5.70 1.20
CA TYR A 286 -19.55 4.87 2.35
C TYR A 286 -18.29 4.53 3.16
N LEU A 287 -18.41 4.44 4.49
CA LEU A 287 -17.28 4.07 5.35
C LEU A 287 -16.64 2.73 4.93
N LEU A 288 -17.45 1.78 4.46
CA LEU A 288 -16.95 0.49 3.99
C LEU A 288 -16.14 0.59 2.69
N GLU A 289 -16.47 1.54 1.81
CA GLU A 289 -15.66 1.81 0.62
C GLU A 289 -14.31 2.42 1.00
N MET A 290 -14.28 3.31 1.99
CA MET A 290 -13.03 3.83 2.55
C MET A 290 -12.17 2.71 3.16
N VAL A 291 -12.79 1.77 3.89
CA VAL A 291 -12.09 0.59 4.43
C VAL A 291 -11.51 -0.29 3.32
N ARG A 292 -12.28 -0.52 2.24
CA ARG A 292 -11.79 -1.20 1.03
C ARG A 292 -10.60 -0.46 0.42
N ASP A 293 -10.70 0.85 0.30
CA ASP A 293 -9.65 1.69 -0.29
C ASP A 293 -8.34 1.58 0.50
N CYS A 294 -8.36 1.49 1.83
CA CYS A 294 -7.15 1.21 2.61
C CYS A 294 -6.50 -0.14 2.22
N ILE A 295 -7.30 -1.20 2.08
CA ILE A 295 -6.77 -2.52 1.66
C ILE A 295 -6.12 -2.43 0.27
N LEU A 296 -6.77 -1.71 -0.65
CA LEU A 296 -6.26 -1.54 -2.01
C LEU A 296 -5.01 -0.66 -2.03
N MET A 297 -4.95 0.43 -1.27
CA MET A 297 -3.77 1.27 -1.15
C MET A 297 -2.59 0.51 -0.53
N ALA A 298 -2.81 -0.32 0.49
CA ALA A 298 -1.79 -1.22 1.03
C ALA A 298 -1.20 -2.13 -0.06
N ARG A 299 -2.04 -2.68 -0.96
CA ARG A 299 -1.58 -3.47 -2.10
C ARG A 299 -0.72 -2.67 -3.07
N GLU A 300 -1.10 -1.42 -3.36
CA GLU A 300 -0.27 -0.54 -4.20
C GLU A 300 1.10 -0.28 -3.55
N ILE A 301 1.13 -0.01 -2.24
CA ILE A 301 2.38 0.17 -1.47
C ILE A 301 3.30 -1.06 -1.58
N MET A 302 2.74 -2.27 -1.57
CA MET A 302 3.52 -3.50 -1.77
C MET A 302 4.12 -3.59 -3.17
N VAL A 303 3.46 -3.07 -4.22
CA VAL A 303 4.05 -2.97 -5.57
C VAL A 303 5.27 -2.05 -5.55
N PHE A 304 5.18 -0.86 -4.96
CA PHE A 304 6.34 0.04 -4.84
C PHE A 304 7.50 -0.61 -4.07
N ARG A 305 7.20 -1.42 -3.06
CA ARG A 305 8.21 -2.12 -2.25
C ARG A 305 9.12 -3.02 -3.08
N SER A 306 8.58 -3.69 -4.10
CA SER A 306 9.34 -4.57 -5.01
C SER A 306 10.45 -3.84 -5.75
N VAL A 307 10.18 -2.61 -6.20
CA VAL A 307 11.16 -1.73 -6.85
C VAL A 307 12.34 -1.46 -5.92
N LEU A 308 12.09 -1.20 -4.64
CA LEU A 308 13.16 -0.95 -3.67
C LEU A 308 14.03 -2.19 -3.45
N PHE A 309 13.44 -3.38 -3.40
CA PHE A 309 14.22 -4.62 -3.30
C PHE A 309 15.12 -4.82 -4.51
N HIS A 310 14.68 -4.45 -5.71
CA HIS A 310 15.53 -4.46 -6.90
C HIS A 310 16.73 -3.52 -6.73
N PHE A 311 16.49 -2.23 -6.39
CA PHE A 311 17.56 -1.25 -6.20
C PHE A 311 18.60 -1.66 -5.15
N ILE A 312 18.15 -2.22 -4.02
CA ILE A 312 19.01 -2.71 -2.95
C ILE A 312 19.81 -3.93 -3.44
N GLY A 313 19.16 -4.87 -4.12
CA GLY A 313 19.77 -6.11 -4.62
C GLY A 313 20.81 -5.88 -5.72
N SER A 314 20.61 -4.85 -6.54
CA SER A 314 21.56 -4.43 -7.57
C SER A 314 22.72 -3.58 -7.03
N GLY A 315 22.67 -3.17 -5.74
CA GLY A 315 23.68 -2.29 -5.15
C GLY A 315 23.70 -0.88 -5.76
N LEU A 316 22.58 -0.44 -6.34
CA LEU A 316 22.47 0.86 -7.02
C LEU A 316 22.07 1.99 -6.06
N TRP A 317 21.42 1.66 -4.94
CA TRP A 317 20.88 2.62 -3.97
C TRP A 317 20.88 2.10 -2.54
#